data_AF-A0AA50KB04-F1
#
_entry.id   AF-A0AA50KB04-F1
#
_cell.length_a   1.000
_cell.length_b   1.000
_cell.length_c   1.000
_cell.angle_alpha   90.00
_cell.angle_beta   90.00
_cell.angle_gamma   90.00
#
_symmetry.space_group_name_H-M   'P 1'
#
loop_
_entity.id
_entity.type
_entity.pdbx_description
1 polymer ?
#
loop_
_entity_poly.entity_id
_entity_poly.type
_entity_poly.pdbx_seq_one_letter_code
_entity_poly.pdbx_strand_id
1 'polypeptide(L)'
;MLRRIIYISIILAIGVLIGWLANAYVNGADIRKAYTSSTISGIVNDFEIIGSLDEQGLFTDKIKEQYNKKFNSTVFYLMFLKPNYTELTANPTQTLCRLVEYQSKYGIELNSETDKVVSDYLIQIEPVIRKEMASIQSFAGGSGCNIGGTPATSKVCRYDDPARCRKNET
;
A
#
# COMPACT_ATOMS: atom_id res chain seq x y z
N MET A 1 6.44 -58.62 1.24
CA MET A 1 5.26 -57.70 1.23
C MET A 1 5.50 -56.41 2.01
N LEU A 2 6.06 -56.45 3.22
CA LEU A 2 6.30 -55.29 4.09
C LEU A 2 7.05 -54.12 3.40
N ARG A 3 8.14 -54.39 2.67
CA ARG A 3 8.88 -53.35 1.93
C ARG A 3 8.01 -52.61 0.90
N ARG A 4 7.14 -53.31 0.17
CA ARG A 4 6.25 -52.69 -0.83
C ARG A 4 5.20 -51.80 -0.16
N ILE A 5 4.68 -52.21 1.00
CA ILE A 5 3.74 -51.41 1.78
C ILE A 5 4.43 -50.13 2.27
N ILE A 6 5.65 -50.23 2.81
CA ILE A 6 6.43 -49.06 3.25
C ILE A 6 6.67 -48.07 2.10
N TYR A 7 7.06 -48.55 0.91
CA TYR A 7 7.24 -47.68 -0.25
C TYR A 7 5.94 -46.97 -0.66
N ILE A 8 4.80 -47.68 -0.67
CA ILE A 8 3.49 -47.09 -1.00
C ILE A 8 3.10 -46.03 0.05
N SER A 9 3.31 -46.30 1.34
CA SER A 9 3.03 -45.36 2.42
C SER A 9 3.87 -44.08 2.32
N ILE A 10 5.15 -44.20 1.95
CA ILE A 10 6.04 -43.05 1.76
C ILE A 10 5.58 -42.20 0.58
N ILE A 11 5.22 -42.83 -0.54
CA ILE A 11 4.72 -42.11 -1.73
C ILE A 11 3.43 -41.34 -1.40
N LEU A 12 2.51 -41.96 -0.65
CA LEU A 12 1.29 -41.30 -0.19
C LEU A 12 1.58 -40.12 0.75
N ALA A 13 2.49 -40.28 1.71
CA ALA A 13 2.87 -39.22 2.64
C ALA A 13 3.50 -38.01 1.91
N ILE A 14 4.36 -38.26 0.92
CA ILE A 14 4.96 -37.21 0.08
C ILE A 14 3.86 -36.49 -0.71
N GLY A 15 2.92 -37.23 -1.32
CA GLY A 15 1.80 -36.63 -2.05
C GLY A 15 0.93 -35.73 -1.18
N VAL A 16 0.64 -36.15 0.06
CA VAL A 16 -0.14 -35.35 1.02
C VAL A 16 0.63 -34.08 1.44
N LEU A 17 1.93 -34.20 1.72
CA LEU A 17 2.77 -33.06 2.10
C LEU A 17 2.86 -32.03 0.96
N ILE A 18 3.08 -32.48 -0.28
CA ILE A 18 3.13 -31.59 -1.45
C ILE A 18 1.78 -30.90 -1.65
N GLY A 19 0.67 -31.63 -1.54
CA GLY A 19 -0.67 -31.07 -1.64
C GLY A 19 -0.97 -30.01 -0.57
N TRP A 20 -0.56 -30.26 0.67
CA TRP A 20 -0.69 -29.31 1.78
C TRP A 20 0.17 -28.05 1.57
N LEU A 21 1.43 -28.20 1.15
CA LEU A 21 2.31 -27.07 0.87
C LEU A 21 1.81 -26.22 -0.30
N ALA A 22 1.34 -26.86 -1.38
CA ALA A 22 0.73 -26.16 -2.50
C ALA A 22 -0.54 -25.40 -2.08
N ASN A 23 -1.41 -26.03 -1.28
CA ASN A 23 -2.62 -25.38 -0.76
C ASN A 23 -2.29 -24.19 0.17
N ALA A 24 -1.30 -24.33 1.06
CA ALA A 24 -0.84 -23.25 1.92
C ALA A 24 -0.24 -22.08 1.10
N TYR A 25 0.47 -22.38 0.03
CA TYR A 25 1.04 -21.37 -0.88
C TYR A 25 -0.05 -20.62 -1.65
N VAL A 26 -1.00 -21.33 -2.25
CA VAL A 26 -2.14 -20.73 -3.00
C VAL A 26 -3.01 -19.90 -2.05
N ASN A 27 -3.41 -20.46 -0.91
CA ASN A 27 -4.19 -19.73 0.08
C ASN A 27 -3.42 -18.54 0.66
N GLY A 28 -2.09 -18.60 0.74
CA GLY A 28 -1.28 -17.50 1.22
C GLY A 28 -1.38 -16.24 0.36
N ALA A 29 -1.59 -16.36 -0.95
CA ALA A 29 -1.82 -15.21 -1.82
C ALA A 29 -3.23 -14.61 -1.60
N ASP A 30 -4.26 -15.45 -1.57
CA ASP A 30 -5.65 -15.03 -1.35
C ASP A 30 -5.86 -14.44 0.04
N ILE A 31 -5.24 -15.02 1.07
CA ILE A 31 -5.24 -14.49 2.44
C ILE A 31 -4.60 -13.09 2.44
N ARG A 32 -3.41 -12.92 1.87
CA ARG A 32 -2.76 -11.60 1.80
C ARG A 32 -3.62 -10.57 1.08
N LYS A 33 -4.27 -10.97 -0.02
CA LYS A 33 -5.18 -10.10 -0.78
C LYS A 33 -6.42 -9.71 0.03
N ALA A 34 -7.03 -10.64 0.75
CA ALA A 34 -8.19 -10.40 1.61
C ALA A 34 -7.84 -9.46 2.77
N TYR A 35 -6.74 -9.73 3.48
CA TYR A 35 -6.26 -8.86 4.56
C TYR A 35 -5.89 -7.47 4.04
N THR A 36 -5.20 -7.38 2.90
CA THR A 36 -4.86 -6.10 2.26
C THR A 36 -6.12 -5.30 1.93
N SER A 37 -7.12 -5.94 1.33
CA SER A 37 -8.39 -5.29 0.99
C SER A 37 -9.12 -4.79 2.24
N SER A 38 -9.14 -5.60 3.31
CA SER A 38 -9.73 -5.25 4.60
C SER A 38 -9.01 -4.06 5.25
N THR A 39 -7.68 -4.13 5.38
CA THR A 39 -6.85 -3.06 5.94
C THR A 39 -7.02 -1.75 5.18
N ILE A 40 -7.03 -1.80 3.84
CA ILE A 40 -7.22 -0.60 3.01
C ILE A 40 -8.66 -0.07 3.12
N SER A 41 -9.67 -0.93 3.19
CA SER A 41 -11.06 -0.48 3.35
C SER A 41 -11.30 0.33 4.63
N GLY A 42 -10.53 0.05 5.70
CA GLY A 42 -10.61 0.74 6.99
C GLY A 42 -10.18 2.20 6.98
N ILE A 43 -9.59 2.68 5.87
CA ILE A 43 -9.17 4.08 5.70
C ILE A 43 -9.95 4.83 4.60
N VAL A 44 -10.90 4.19 3.91
CA VAL A 44 -11.65 4.83 2.81
C VAL A 44 -12.42 6.06 3.30
N ASN A 45 -13.17 5.89 4.38
CA ASN A 45 -13.97 6.95 4.99
C ASN A 45 -13.11 8.08 5.57
N ASP A 46 -11.85 7.79 5.92
CA ASP A 46 -10.95 8.81 6.45
C ASP A 46 -10.66 9.89 5.40
N PHE A 47 -10.49 9.52 4.14
CA PHE A 47 -10.24 10.50 3.06
C PHE A 47 -11.43 11.43 2.83
N GLU A 48 -12.66 10.94 3.00
CA GLU A 48 -13.87 11.77 2.91
C GLU A 48 -13.96 12.76 4.07
N ILE A 49 -13.65 12.31 5.29
CA ILE A 49 -13.59 13.17 6.48
C ILE A 49 -12.49 14.23 6.32
N ILE A 50 -11.29 13.84 5.89
CA ILE A 50 -10.16 14.76 5.67
C ILE A 50 -10.55 15.82 4.65
N GLY A 51 -11.13 15.42 3.51
CA GLY A 51 -11.59 16.37 2.48
C GLY A 51 -12.58 17.38 3.04
N SER A 52 -13.58 16.91 3.81
CA SER A 52 -14.57 17.78 4.45
C SER A 52 -13.94 18.74 5.47
N LEU A 53 -12.97 18.29 6.25
CA LEU A 53 -12.26 19.12 7.24
C LEU A 53 -11.34 20.14 6.56
N ASP A 54 -10.69 19.78 5.45
CA ASP A 54 -9.80 20.66 4.68
C ASP A 54 -10.60 21.81 4.04
N GLU A 55 -11.74 21.50 3.43
CA GLU A 55 -12.65 22.50 2.83
C GLU A 55 -13.20 23.50 3.87
N GLN A 56 -13.41 23.05 5.10
CA GLN A 56 -13.88 23.89 6.20
C GLN A 56 -12.74 24.65 6.92
N GLY A 57 -11.48 24.44 6.53
CA GLY A 57 -10.32 25.01 7.22
C GLY A 57 -10.12 24.46 8.64
N LEU A 58 -10.70 23.30 8.95
CA LEU A 58 -10.67 22.64 10.26
C LEU A 58 -9.59 21.54 10.33
N PHE A 59 -8.90 21.26 9.24
CA PHE A 59 -7.83 20.26 9.19
C PHE A 59 -6.54 20.77 9.84
N THR A 60 -6.56 20.84 11.17
CA THR A 60 -5.44 21.30 12.01
C THR A 60 -4.27 20.32 12.04
N ASP A 61 -3.07 20.78 12.40
CA ASP A 61 -1.88 19.93 12.55
C ASP A 61 -2.10 18.75 13.50
N LYS A 62 -2.86 18.94 14.59
CA LYS A 62 -3.20 17.88 15.54
C LYS A 62 -4.06 16.78 14.90
N ILE A 63 -5.01 17.16 14.06
CA ILE A 63 -5.88 16.21 13.34
C ILE A 63 -5.05 15.48 12.28
N LYS A 64 -4.22 16.23 11.54
CA LYS A 64 -3.27 15.66 10.58
C LYS A 64 -2.36 14.62 11.23
N GLU A 65 -1.81 14.89 12.42
CA GLU A 65 -0.95 13.94 13.14
C GLU A 65 -1.68 12.61 13.46
N GLN A 66 -2.97 12.67 13.83
CA GLN A 66 -3.77 11.48 14.09
C GLN A 66 -3.97 10.63 12.84
N TYR A 67 -4.29 11.27 11.71
CA TYR A 67 -4.41 10.56 10.43
C TYR A 67 -3.07 10.02 9.95
N ASN A 68 -1.98 10.78 10.10
CA ASN A 68 -0.63 10.32 9.79
C ASN A 68 -0.28 9.05 10.56
N LYS A 69 -0.56 8.99 11.87
CA LYS A 69 -0.33 7.78 12.68
C LYS A 69 -1.11 6.57 12.15
N LYS A 70 -2.40 6.75 11.84
CA LYS A 70 -3.26 5.67 11.31
C LYS A 70 -2.78 5.20 9.93
N PHE A 71 -2.44 6.13 9.05
CA PHE A 71 -1.95 5.86 7.71
C PHE A 71 -0.57 5.19 7.72
N ASN A 72 0.36 5.67 8.54
CA ASN A 72 1.68 5.03 8.69
C ASN A 72 1.55 3.60 9.21
N SER A 73 0.64 3.35 10.16
CA SER A 73 0.34 1.99 10.61
C SER A 73 -0.23 1.12 9.48
N THR A 74 -1.14 1.66 8.67
CA THR A 74 -1.70 0.96 7.50
C THR A 74 -0.59 0.57 6.51
N VAL A 75 0.30 1.51 6.18
CA VAL A 75 1.44 1.26 5.29
C VAL A 75 2.37 0.20 5.87
N PHE A 76 2.64 0.25 7.16
CA PHE A 76 3.47 -0.73 7.84
C PHE A 76 2.88 -2.15 7.73
N TYR A 77 1.55 -2.30 7.87
CA TYR A 77 0.88 -3.58 7.63
C TYR A 77 1.02 -4.05 6.18
N LEU A 78 0.89 -3.15 5.20
CA LEU A 78 1.09 -3.49 3.79
C LEU A 78 2.52 -3.97 3.51
N MET A 79 3.51 -3.30 4.10
CA MET A 79 4.92 -3.69 4.02
C MET A 79 5.16 -5.10 4.58
N PHE A 80 4.49 -5.45 5.68
CA PHE A 80 4.57 -6.79 6.26
C PHE A 80 3.89 -7.84 5.37
N LEU A 81 2.69 -7.54 4.86
CA LEU A 81 1.90 -8.46 4.04
C LEU A 81 2.51 -8.69 2.65
N LYS A 82 3.20 -7.70 2.09
CA LYS A 82 3.75 -7.71 0.72
C LYS A 82 2.73 -8.24 -0.31
N PRO A 83 1.57 -7.57 -0.45
CA PRO A 83 0.55 -8.01 -1.40
C PRO A 83 1.04 -7.89 -2.84
N ASN A 84 0.45 -8.68 -3.74
CA ASN A 84 0.61 -8.44 -5.16
C ASN A 84 -0.29 -7.28 -5.60
N TYR A 85 0.31 -6.10 -5.77
CA TYR A 85 -0.40 -4.88 -6.12
C TYR A 85 -1.07 -4.92 -7.49
N THR A 86 -0.58 -5.75 -8.43
CA THR A 86 -1.18 -5.91 -9.77
C THR A 86 -2.45 -6.74 -9.77
N GLU A 87 -2.74 -7.44 -8.66
CA GLU A 87 -3.93 -8.29 -8.52
C GLU A 87 -4.99 -7.67 -7.62
N LEU A 88 -4.78 -6.44 -7.14
CA LEU A 88 -5.76 -5.73 -6.34
C LEU A 88 -6.98 -5.35 -7.18
N THR A 89 -8.15 -5.35 -6.54
CA THR A 89 -9.38 -4.88 -7.17
C THR A 89 -9.40 -3.34 -7.21
N ALA A 90 -10.37 -2.77 -7.93
CA ALA A 90 -10.42 -1.33 -8.17
C ALA A 90 -10.44 -0.47 -6.89
N ASN A 91 -11.26 -0.84 -5.90
CA ASN A 91 -11.45 -0.04 -4.69
C ASN A 91 -10.18 0.02 -3.80
N PRO A 92 -9.53 -1.10 -3.43
CA PRO A 92 -8.23 -1.05 -2.74
C PRO A 92 -7.17 -0.27 -3.51
N THR A 93 -7.11 -0.41 -4.83
CA THR A 93 -6.13 0.31 -5.67
C THR A 93 -6.37 1.82 -5.64
N GLN A 94 -7.64 2.25 -5.74
CA GLN A 94 -8.01 3.67 -5.65
C GLN A 94 -7.68 4.26 -4.28
N THR A 95 -7.91 3.48 -3.22
CA THR A 95 -7.64 3.93 -1.85
C THR A 95 -6.14 4.05 -1.58
N LEU A 96 -5.33 3.11 -2.09
CA LEU A 96 -3.86 3.24 -2.05
C LEU A 96 -3.38 4.46 -2.84
N CYS A 97 -4.01 4.73 -3.97
CA CYS A 97 -3.73 5.95 -4.72
C CYS A 97 -4.01 7.22 -3.89
N ARG A 98 -5.18 7.33 -3.25
CA ARG A 98 -5.52 8.45 -2.35
C ARG A 98 -4.54 8.57 -1.18
N LEU A 99 -4.04 7.44 -0.66
CA LEU A 99 -3.03 7.41 0.39
C LEU A 99 -1.71 8.02 -0.08
N VAL A 100 -1.25 7.68 -1.29
CA VAL A 100 -0.03 8.27 -1.88
C VAL A 100 -0.24 9.77 -2.15
N GLU A 101 -1.40 10.17 -2.70
CA GLU A 101 -1.75 11.58 -2.91
C GLU A 101 -1.77 12.39 -1.61
N TYR A 102 -2.37 11.84 -0.56
CA TYR A 102 -2.41 12.45 0.77
C TYR A 102 -1.00 12.73 1.28
N GLN A 103 -0.11 11.74 1.20
CA GLN A 103 1.27 11.90 1.65
C GLN A 103 2.04 12.91 0.79
N SER A 104 1.77 12.96 -0.51
CA SER A 104 2.34 13.97 -1.40
C SER A 104 1.83 15.39 -1.10
N LYS A 105 0.56 15.53 -0.68
CA LYS A 105 -0.07 16.83 -0.39
C LYS A 105 0.37 17.39 0.95
N TYR A 106 0.36 16.56 1.98
CA TYR A 106 0.54 17.00 3.37
C TYR A 106 1.92 16.67 3.95
N GLY A 107 2.68 15.77 3.31
CA GLY A 107 4.00 15.33 3.76
C GLY A 107 3.96 14.40 4.97
N ILE A 108 4.98 13.55 5.06
CA ILE A 108 5.28 12.74 6.25
C ILE A 108 6.23 13.57 7.11
N GLU A 109 5.86 13.81 8.36
CA GLU A 109 6.84 14.32 9.32
C GLU A 109 7.81 13.19 9.64
N LEU A 110 9.06 13.33 9.20
CA LEU A 110 10.13 12.35 9.41
C LEU A 110 10.69 12.46 10.83
N ASN A 111 9.82 12.36 11.83
CA ASN A 111 10.18 12.54 13.24
C ASN A 111 10.74 11.24 13.83
N SER A 112 10.62 10.12 13.12
CA SER A 112 11.14 8.81 13.51
C SER A 112 11.71 8.01 12.32
N GLU A 113 12.60 7.06 12.62
CA GLU A 113 13.12 6.11 11.64
C GLU A 113 11.99 5.29 10.98
N THR A 114 10.92 5.00 11.73
CA THR A 114 9.71 4.32 11.24
C THR A 114 9.01 5.12 10.14
N ASP A 115 8.92 6.44 10.29
CA ASP A 115 8.26 7.31 9.30
C ASP A 115 9.04 7.36 7.98
N LYS A 116 10.38 7.28 8.05
CA LYS A 116 11.23 7.16 6.87
C LYS A 116 11.01 5.83 6.15
N VAL A 117 10.97 4.72 6.89
CA VAL A 117 10.71 3.39 6.30
C VAL A 117 9.34 3.33 5.62
N VAL A 118 8.31 3.90 6.26
CA VAL A 118 6.96 4.02 5.69
C VAL A 118 6.98 4.85 4.41
N SER A 119 7.67 5.99 4.43
CA SER A 119 7.85 6.83 3.24
C SER A 119 8.51 6.02 2.13
N ASP A 120 9.71 5.48 2.36
CA ASP A 120 10.51 4.72 1.38
C ASP A 120 9.71 3.55 0.77
N TYR A 121 8.84 2.94 1.55
CA TYR A 121 7.95 1.89 1.06
C TYR A 121 6.84 2.41 0.14
N LEU A 122 6.14 3.49 0.51
CA LEU A 122 5.10 4.09 -0.34
C LEU A 122 5.64 4.50 -1.70
N ILE A 123 6.83 5.09 -1.68
CA ILE A 123 7.64 5.50 -2.82
C ILE A 123 7.89 4.33 -3.77
N GLN A 124 8.26 3.18 -3.21
CA GLN A 124 8.57 1.99 -3.96
C GLN A 124 7.34 1.45 -4.69
N ILE A 125 6.17 1.50 -4.03
CA ILE A 125 4.93 0.91 -4.58
C ILE A 125 4.14 1.89 -5.45
N GLU A 126 4.34 3.20 -5.30
CA GLU A 126 3.63 4.25 -6.05
C GLU A 126 3.59 3.99 -7.57
N PRO A 127 4.71 3.69 -8.26
CA PRO A 127 4.68 3.48 -9.71
C PRO A 127 3.77 2.32 -10.12
N VAL A 128 3.70 1.28 -9.29
CA VAL A 128 2.84 0.11 -9.53
C VAL A 128 1.37 0.52 -9.34
N ILE A 129 1.04 1.19 -8.24
CA ILE A 129 -0.33 1.65 -7.95
C ILE A 129 -0.85 2.60 -9.03
N ARG A 130 -0.02 3.53 -9.49
CA ARG A 130 -0.39 4.46 -10.58
C ARG A 130 -0.68 3.73 -11.88
N LYS A 131 0.16 2.76 -12.25
CA LYS A 131 -0.03 1.96 -13.45
C LYS A 131 -1.35 1.18 -13.40
N GLU A 132 -1.64 0.56 -12.26
CA GLU A 132 -2.90 -0.19 -12.08
C GLU A 132 -4.12 0.73 -12.08
N MET A 133 -4.05 1.92 -11.46
CA MET A 133 -5.15 2.89 -11.56
C MET A 133 -5.39 3.39 -12.98
N ALA A 134 -4.32 3.69 -13.74
CA ALA A 134 -4.45 4.08 -15.14
C ALA A 134 -5.10 2.96 -15.96
N SER A 135 -4.74 1.71 -15.70
CA SER A 135 -5.39 0.53 -16.30
C SER A 135 -6.87 0.50 -15.96
N ILE A 136 -7.24 0.52 -14.68
CA ILE A 136 -8.65 0.51 -14.21
C ILE A 136 -9.46 1.64 -14.84
N GLN A 137 -8.90 2.83 -14.94
CA GLN A 137 -9.59 4.00 -15.50
C GLN A 137 -9.76 3.94 -17.01
N SER A 138 -8.81 3.33 -17.72
CA SER A 138 -8.98 3.06 -19.16
C SER A 138 -10.21 2.17 -19.43
N PHE A 139 -10.62 1.36 -18.45
CA PHE A 139 -11.84 0.55 -18.51
C PHE A 139 -13.08 1.25 -17.94
N ALA A 140 -12.95 2.06 -16.88
CA ALA A 140 -14.09 2.57 -16.10
C ALA A 140 -14.39 4.07 -16.27
N GLY A 141 -13.53 4.86 -16.91
CA GLY A 141 -13.69 6.31 -17.09
C GLY A 141 -13.68 7.07 -15.75
N GLY A 142 -12.50 7.37 -15.21
CA GLY A 142 -12.36 8.08 -13.93
C GLY A 142 -11.12 8.98 -13.87
N SER A 143 -11.07 9.89 -12.89
CA SER A 143 -9.90 10.76 -12.67
C SER A 143 -8.74 9.94 -12.10
N GLY A 144 -7.59 9.99 -12.80
CA GLY A 144 -6.25 9.53 -12.43
C GLY A 144 -5.92 9.50 -10.95
N CYS A 145 -4.86 8.75 -10.61
CA CYS A 145 -4.07 9.13 -9.45
C CYS A 145 -3.45 10.50 -9.73
N ASN A 146 -4.12 11.55 -9.28
CA ASN A 146 -3.81 12.96 -9.44
C ASN A 146 -2.80 13.36 -8.36
N ILE A 147 -1.57 12.87 -8.52
CA ILE A 147 -0.42 13.51 -7.89
C ILE A 147 -0.14 14.74 -8.75
N GLY A 148 -0.89 15.81 -8.47
CA GLY A 148 -1.04 16.96 -9.33
C GLY A 148 0.28 17.70 -9.55
N GLY A 149 0.59 17.96 -10.81
CA GLY A 149 1.38 19.12 -11.17
C GLY A 149 0.64 20.39 -10.75
N THR A 150 1.11 21.02 -9.67
CA THR A 150 0.89 22.44 -9.36
C THR A 150 2.12 22.95 -8.59
N PRO A 151 2.72 24.08 -8.99
CA PRO A 151 4.14 24.32 -8.86
C PRO A 151 4.61 24.55 -7.42
N ALA A 152 5.90 24.32 -7.23
CA ALA A 152 6.63 24.41 -5.97
C ALA A 152 6.53 25.79 -5.31
N THR A 153 5.70 25.90 -4.27
CA THR A 153 5.77 26.98 -3.28
C THR A 153 5.66 26.44 -1.86
N SER A 154 6.59 25.59 -1.45
CA SER A 154 6.75 25.25 -0.04
C SER A 154 8.09 24.56 0.20
N LYS A 155 8.76 24.91 1.30
CA LYS A 155 10.07 24.38 1.75
C LYS A 155 9.94 22.95 2.32
N VAL A 156 9.11 22.11 1.73
CA VAL A 156 8.84 20.72 2.12
C VAL A 156 9.39 19.84 1.01
N CYS A 157 10.19 18.81 1.34
CA CYS A 157 10.69 17.86 0.33
C CYS A 157 9.47 17.13 -0.27
N ARG A 158 9.12 17.49 -1.50
CA ARG A 158 8.04 16.87 -2.27
C ARG A 158 8.64 15.74 -3.10
N TYR A 159 7.88 14.65 -3.20
CA TYR A 159 8.34 13.37 -3.75
C TYR A 159 8.58 13.39 -5.27
N ASP A 160 8.11 14.44 -5.93
CA ASP A 160 8.15 14.68 -7.36
C ASP A 160 9.44 15.38 -7.86
N ASP A 161 10.37 15.74 -6.97
CA ASP A 161 11.68 16.33 -7.34
C ASP A 161 12.86 15.73 -6.54
N PRO A 162 13.34 14.51 -6.90
CA PRO A 162 14.50 13.90 -6.26
C PRO A 162 15.81 14.70 -6.44
N ALA A 163 15.87 15.68 -7.35
CA ALA A 163 17.06 16.51 -7.57
C ALA A 163 17.22 17.60 -6.49
N ARG A 164 16.14 18.01 -5.82
CA ARG A 164 16.19 18.97 -4.70
C ARG A 164 16.49 18.34 -3.36
N CYS A 165 16.11 17.08 -3.12
CA CYS A 165 16.41 16.39 -1.86
C CYS A 165 17.85 15.83 -1.79
N ARG A 166 18.66 15.97 -2.86
CA ARG A 166 20.10 15.62 -2.87
C ARG A 166 21.06 16.81 -2.66
N LYS A 167 20.57 18.05 -2.57
CA LYS A 167 21.42 19.21 -2.24
C LYS A 167 21.49 19.41 -0.73
N ASN A 168 22.13 18.48 -0.02
CA ASN A 168 22.68 18.70 1.33
C ASN A 168 23.63 17.56 1.79
N GLU A 169 24.16 16.77 0.85
CA GLU A 169 25.37 15.99 1.11
C GLU A 169 26.51 16.74 0.43
N THR A 170 27.21 17.55 1.24
CA THR A 170 28.55 18.10 0.97
C THR A 170 29.55 17.01 0.67
#